data_AF-A0A1Q8VJD3-F1
#
_entry.id   AF-A0A1Q8VJD3-F1
#
_cell.length_a   1.000
_cell.length_b   1.000
_cell.length_c   1.000
_cell.angle_alpha   90.00
_cell.angle_beta   90.00
_cell.angle_gamma   90.00
#
_symmetry.space_group_name_H-M   'P 1'
#
loop_
_entity.id
_entity.type
_entity.pdbx_description
1 polymer ?
#
loop_
_entity_poly.entity_id
_entity_poly.type
_entity_poly.pdbx_seq_one_letter_code
_entity_poly.pdbx_strand_id
1 'polypeptide(L)'
;MHAFFNDLANSLPGNRTPVFIVDSIEHYRGRSSTFDEVRDSVEALFSHYASELALPGMHVVYTVPVYVKSAGWDGEIWPVLNVKVRERGGEDCQEGIDLLRQVLAKRAPDGDVERLLGAETDRVIRASGGLFRELFRLVSGLLFKNGPLPVRPEDIDQVERQQRSQAVAGLTQEQWEILRQVKETQQFIVPRELTSEAWTLQALGYVLCYRNGTVDWYGVQPLLEKLLDEV
;
A
#
# COMPACT_ATOMS: atom_id res chain seq x y z
N MET A 1 -31.39 -8.29 12.29
CA MET A 1 -29.92 -8.33 12.19
C MET A 1 -29.23 -7.24 13.02
N HIS A 2 -29.83 -6.06 13.23
CA HIS A 2 -29.20 -4.96 13.99
C HIS A 2 -29.29 -5.02 15.53
N ALA A 3 -29.99 -6.00 16.12
CA ALA A 3 -30.18 -6.07 17.57
C ALA A 3 -28.84 -6.08 18.33
N PHE A 4 -27.86 -6.88 17.87
CA PHE A 4 -26.51 -6.92 18.42
C PHE A 4 -25.82 -5.54 18.41
N PHE A 5 -25.90 -4.81 17.29
CA PHE A 5 -25.24 -3.51 17.15
C PHE A 5 -25.92 -2.43 18.00
N ASN A 6 -27.25 -2.46 18.07
CA ASN A 6 -28.01 -1.57 18.94
C ASN A 6 -27.68 -1.81 20.41
N ASP A 7 -27.62 -3.08 20.83
CA ASP A 7 -27.25 -3.44 22.21
C ASP A 7 -25.82 -3.01 22.54
N LEU A 8 -24.88 -3.17 21.60
CA LEU A 8 -23.51 -2.70 21.76
C LEU A 8 -23.45 -1.17 21.91
N ALA A 9 -24.10 -0.42 21.02
CA ALA A 9 -24.13 1.04 21.07
C ALA A 9 -24.75 1.54 22.39
N ASN A 10 -25.83 0.90 22.86
CA ASN A 10 -26.49 1.24 24.12
C ASN A 10 -25.69 0.85 25.36
N SER A 11 -24.76 -0.10 25.25
CA SER A 11 -23.91 -0.53 26.38
C SER A 11 -22.75 0.41 26.69
N LEU A 12 -22.45 1.37 25.80
CA LEU A 12 -21.30 2.26 25.95
C LEU A 12 -21.58 3.38 26.94
N PRO A 13 -20.61 3.73 27.82
CA PRO A 13 -20.80 4.80 28.80
C PRO A 13 -20.78 6.19 28.14
N GLY A 14 -21.80 6.99 28.45
CA GLY A 14 -21.91 8.41 28.05
C GLY A 14 -22.29 8.63 26.58
N ASN A 15 -22.04 9.83 26.04
CA ASN A 15 -22.27 10.20 24.64
C ASN A 15 -21.16 9.67 23.69
N ARG A 16 -20.70 8.44 23.89
CA ARG A 16 -19.68 7.84 23.02
C ARG A 16 -20.32 7.04 21.90
N THR A 17 -19.97 7.34 20.66
CA THR A 17 -20.37 6.57 19.48
C THR A 17 -19.31 5.51 19.18
N PRO A 18 -19.67 4.22 19.04
CA PRO A 18 -18.72 3.20 18.63
C PRO A 18 -18.24 3.39 17.19
N VAL A 19 -17.00 2.94 16.92
CA VAL A 19 -16.45 2.81 15.57
C VAL A 19 -16.33 1.33 15.24
N PHE A 20 -16.96 0.89 14.16
CA PHE A 20 -16.85 -0.46 13.63
C PHE A 20 -15.93 -0.44 12.41
N ILE A 21 -14.81 -1.17 12.48
CA ILE A 21 -13.85 -1.27 11.39
C ILE A 21 -14.05 -2.61 10.69
N VAL A 22 -14.42 -2.57 9.43
CA VAL A 22 -14.50 -3.73 8.56
C VAL A 22 -13.24 -3.75 7.71
N ASP A 23 -12.30 -4.57 8.16
CA ASP A 23 -11.00 -4.72 7.53
C ASP A 23 -11.02 -5.86 6.48
N SER A 24 -9.97 -5.96 5.67
CA SER A 24 -9.72 -7.03 4.69
C SER A 24 -10.65 -7.07 3.48
N ILE A 25 -11.55 -6.10 3.26
CA ILE A 25 -12.31 -6.07 2.00
C ILE A 25 -11.36 -5.79 0.82
N GLU A 26 -10.24 -5.11 1.04
CA GLU A 26 -9.16 -4.87 0.06
C GLU A 26 -8.49 -6.15 -0.47
N HIS A 27 -8.72 -7.28 0.20
CA HIS A 27 -8.29 -8.61 -0.24
C HIS A 27 -9.30 -9.31 -1.14
N TYR A 28 -10.56 -8.85 -1.25
CA TYR A 28 -11.49 -9.41 -2.22
C TYR A 28 -10.98 -9.12 -3.63
N ARG A 29 -10.49 -10.18 -4.27
CA ARG A 29 -10.00 -10.18 -5.64
C ARG A 29 -10.43 -11.48 -6.26
N GLY A 30 -11.05 -11.41 -7.44
CA GLY A 30 -11.23 -12.60 -8.25
C GLY A 30 -9.87 -13.14 -8.69
N ARG A 31 -9.83 -14.42 -9.04
CA ARG A 31 -8.74 -14.93 -9.90
C ARG A 31 -8.97 -14.37 -11.31
N SER A 32 -8.00 -14.43 -12.22
CA SER A 32 -8.12 -13.82 -13.56
C SER A 32 -9.46 -14.12 -14.26
N SER A 33 -9.99 -15.34 -14.14
CA SER A 33 -11.27 -15.73 -14.74
C SER A 33 -12.53 -15.17 -14.08
N THR A 34 -12.44 -14.72 -12.82
CA THR A 34 -13.57 -14.16 -12.04
C THR A 34 -13.31 -12.71 -11.60
N PHE A 35 -12.23 -12.09 -12.09
CA PHE A 35 -11.81 -10.76 -11.66
C PHE A 35 -12.90 -9.71 -11.89
N ASP A 36 -13.46 -9.68 -13.10
CA ASP A 36 -14.54 -8.74 -13.45
C ASP A 36 -15.79 -8.96 -12.58
N GLU A 37 -16.22 -10.22 -12.38
CA GLU A 37 -17.39 -10.53 -11.55
C GLU A 37 -17.21 -10.09 -10.10
N VAL A 38 -16.02 -10.35 -9.52
CA VAL A 38 -15.72 -9.93 -8.14
C VAL A 38 -15.60 -8.42 -8.05
N ARG A 39 -14.92 -7.77 -9.01
CA ARG A 39 -14.83 -6.30 -9.07
C ARG A 39 -16.22 -5.70 -9.11
N ASP A 40 -17.05 -6.12 -10.05
CA ASP A 40 -18.39 -5.56 -10.26
C ASP A 40 -19.27 -5.78 -9.03
N SER A 41 -19.15 -6.94 -8.36
CA SER A 41 -19.84 -7.22 -7.10
C SER A 41 -19.42 -6.29 -5.96
N VAL A 42 -18.12 -6.08 -5.77
CA VAL A 42 -17.60 -5.17 -4.73
C VAL A 42 -17.95 -3.73 -5.08
N GLU A 43 -17.81 -3.30 -6.34
CA GLU A 43 -18.21 -1.96 -6.78
C GLU A 43 -19.71 -1.72 -6.55
N ALA A 44 -20.57 -2.70 -6.86
CA ALA A 44 -22.01 -2.60 -6.61
C ALA A 44 -22.31 -2.38 -5.13
N LEU A 45 -21.58 -3.03 -4.22
CA LEU A 45 -21.74 -2.86 -2.78
C LEU A 45 -21.49 -1.41 -2.34
N PHE A 46 -20.46 -0.76 -2.87
CA PHE A 46 -20.07 0.62 -2.50
C PHE A 46 -20.67 1.71 -3.41
N SER A 47 -21.48 1.34 -4.41
CA SER A 47 -22.14 2.28 -5.32
C SER A 47 -23.67 2.21 -5.26
N HIS A 48 -24.25 1.01 -5.32
CA HIS A 48 -25.70 0.80 -5.35
C HIS A 48 -26.26 0.47 -3.97
N TYR A 49 -25.48 -0.22 -3.14
CA TYR A 49 -25.91 -0.70 -1.82
C TYR A 49 -25.18 0.00 -0.66
N ALA A 50 -24.58 1.17 -0.91
CA ALA A 50 -23.78 1.88 0.10
C ALA A 50 -24.59 2.23 1.36
N SER A 51 -25.89 2.51 1.23
CA SER A 51 -26.79 2.78 2.37
C SER A 51 -26.95 1.56 3.29
N GLU A 52 -26.88 0.34 2.74
CA GLU A 52 -27.00 -0.91 3.49
C GLU A 52 -25.75 -1.22 4.33
N LEU A 53 -24.64 -0.52 4.06
CA LEU A 53 -23.40 -0.63 4.82
C LEU A 53 -23.41 0.20 6.11
N ALA A 54 -24.41 1.07 6.30
CA ALA A 54 -24.56 1.84 7.52
C ALA A 54 -25.02 0.96 8.68
N LEU A 55 -24.36 1.09 9.84
CA LEU A 55 -24.80 0.47 11.09
C LEU A 55 -25.45 1.53 11.99
N PRO A 56 -26.70 1.34 12.43
CA PRO A 56 -27.39 2.31 13.27
C PRO A 56 -26.62 2.65 14.55
N GLY A 57 -26.45 3.94 14.83
CA GLY A 57 -25.79 4.42 16.05
C GLY A 57 -24.28 4.20 16.09
N MET A 58 -23.63 3.94 14.94
CA MET A 58 -22.18 3.69 14.86
C MET A 58 -21.53 4.50 13.74
N HIS A 59 -20.24 4.77 13.87
CA HIS A 59 -19.38 5.08 12.74
C HIS A 59 -18.86 3.78 12.14
N VAL A 60 -18.81 3.68 10.81
CA VAL A 60 -18.29 2.49 10.12
C VAL A 60 -17.15 2.88 9.20
N VAL A 61 -16.05 2.15 9.25
CA VAL A 61 -14.89 2.32 8.40
C VAL A 61 -14.66 1.03 7.61
N TYR A 62 -14.59 1.12 6.29
CA TYR A 62 -14.34 -0.01 5.40
C TYR A 62 -12.97 0.15 4.73
N THR A 63 -12.15 -0.91 4.76
CA THR A 63 -10.93 -0.97 3.96
C THR A 63 -11.24 -1.61 2.61
N VAL A 64 -11.29 -0.80 1.54
CA VAL A 64 -11.73 -1.30 0.22
C VAL A 64 -10.56 -1.45 -0.75
N PRO A 65 -10.67 -2.35 -1.76
CA PRO A 65 -9.67 -2.43 -2.81
C PRO A 65 -9.54 -1.10 -3.55
N VAL A 66 -8.31 -0.73 -3.90
CA VAL A 66 -8.00 0.51 -4.65
C VAL A 66 -8.71 0.63 -5.99
N TYR A 67 -9.20 -0.49 -6.55
CA TYR A 67 -9.95 -0.51 -7.80
C TYR A 67 -11.40 -0.06 -7.67
N VAL A 68 -11.95 -0.05 -6.46
CA VAL A 68 -13.37 0.16 -6.25
C VAL A 68 -13.73 1.61 -6.52
N LYS A 69 -14.61 1.82 -7.49
CA LYS A 69 -15.26 3.11 -7.72
C LYS A 69 -16.48 3.25 -6.80
N SER A 70 -16.29 3.87 -5.64
CA SER A 70 -17.34 4.07 -4.63
C SER A 70 -18.20 5.31 -4.91
N ALA A 71 -18.78 5.41 -6.12
CA ALA A 71 -19.51 6.60 -6.57
C ALA A 71 -20.80 6.90 -5.76
N GLY A 72 -21.37 5.89 -5.10
CA GLY A 72 -22.54 6.04 -4.23
C GLY A 72 -22.21 6.06 -2.73
N TRP A 73 -20.93 6.14 -2.37
CA TRP A 73 -20.52 6.26 -0.98
C TRP A 73 -20.56 7.72 -0.53
N ASP A 74 -21.51 8.04 0.35
CA ASP A 74 -21.70 9.39 0.88
C ASP A 74 -20.72 9.75 2.02
N GLY A 75 -19.91 8.78 2.47
CA GLY A 75 -18.93 8.98 3.54
C GLY A 75 -17.59 9.53 3.04
N GLU A 76 -16.72 9.90 3.99
CA GLU A 76 -15.35 10.31 3.64
C GLU A 76 -14.53 9.14 3.10
N ILE A 77 -13.73 9.43 2.07
CA ILE A 77 -12.81 8.46 1.46
C ILE A 77 -11.39 8.87 1.79
N TRP A 78 -10.69 8.01 2.52
CA TRP A 78 -9.31 8.20 2.94
C TRP A 78 -8.38 7.30 2.13
N PRO A 79 -7.71 7.81 1.09
CA PRO A 79 -6.78 7.01 0.32
C PRO A 79 -5.54 6.67 1.16
N VAL A 80 -5.13 5.41 1.15
CA VAL A 80 -3.84 5.02 1.74
C VAL A 80 -2.75 5.36 0.74
N LEU A 81 -2.09 6.51 0.96
CA LEU A 81 -1.12 7.09 0.02
C LEU A 81 0.30 6.59 0.27
N ASN A 82 1.10 6.59 -0.79
CA ASN A 82 2.55 6.47 -0.69
C ASN A 82 3.12 7.84 -0.31
N VAL A 83 4.07 7.85 0.63
CA VAL A 83 4.83 9.05 0.92
C VAL A 83 5.86 9.23 -0.19
N LYS A 84 5.90 10.40 -0.83
CA LYS A 84 6.85 10.65 -1.91
C LYS A 84 8.28 10.62 -1.35
N VAL A 85 9.11 9.66 -1.80
CA VAL A 85 10.55 9.61 -1.45
C VAL A 85 11.45 10.04 -2.61
N ARG A 86 10.90 10.13 -3.82
CA ARG A 86 11.55 10.69 -5.00
C ARG A 86 10.57 11.59 -5.75
N GLU A 87 11.07 12.68 -6.28
CA GLU A 87 10.37 13.52 -7.23
C GLU A 87 10.13 12.78 -8.54
N ARG A 88 9.15 13.25 -9.31
CA ARG A 88 8.87 12.71 -10.63
C ARG A 88 10.10 12.76 -11.56
N GLY A 89 10.98 13.74 -11.37
CA GLY A 89 12.25 13.86 -12.09
C GLY A 89 13.36 12.89 -11.62
N GLY A 90 13.12 12.10 -10.56
CA GLY A 90 14.07 11.13 -10.03
C GLY A 90 14.86 11.62 -8.81
N GLU A 91 14.92 12.93 -8.56
CA GLU A 91 15.59 13.53 -7.40
C GLU A 91 14.97 13.06 -6.08
N ASP A 92 15.75 13.05 -5.00
CA ASP A 92 15.23 12.71 -3.68
C ASP A 92 14.19 13.73 -3.20
N CYS A 93 13.08 13.24 -2.65
CA CYS A 93 12.13 14.06 -1.93
C CYS A 93 12.48 14.04 -0.43
N GLN A 94 13.35 14.97 -0.01
CA GLN A 94 13.86 15.01 1.36
C GLN A 94 12.74 15.13 2.41
N GLU A 95 11.70 15.94 2.13
CA GLU A 95 10.55 16.10 3.03
C GLU A 95 9.87 14.77 3.34
N GLY A 96 9.62 13.94 2.32
CA GLY A 96 8.98 12.64 2.54
C GLY A 96 9.91 11.63 3.20
N ILE A 97 11.21 11.69 2.92
CA ILE A 97 12.22 10.88 3.62
C ILE A 97 12.22 11.23 5.12
N ASP A 98 12.22 12.51 5.46
CA ASP A 98 12.21 12.98 6.85
C ASP A 98 10.91 12.63 7.59
N LEU A 99 9.77 12.68 6.90
CA LEU A 99 8.49 12.21 7.46
C LEU A 99 8.50 10.70 7.75
N LEU A 100 9.08 9.89 6.85
CA LEU A 100 9.20 8.45 7.07
C LEU A 100 10.24 8.11 8.15
N ARG A 101 11.29 8.92 8.33
CA ARG A 101 12.16 8.84 9.52
C ARG A 101 11.36 9.00 10.81
N GLN A 102 10.45 9.98 10.88
CA GLN A 102 9.59 10.17 12.06
C GLN A 102 8.67 8.98 12.32
N VAL A 103 8.16 8.35 11.25
CA VAL A 103 7.36 7.12 11.35
C VAL A 103 8.20 6.00 11.97
N LEU A 104 9.44 5.80 11.51
CA LEU A 104 10.34 4.81 12.09
C LEU A 104 10.70 5.14 13.54
N ALA A 105 10.94 6.42 13.87
CA ALA A 105 11.23 6.86 15.23
C ALA A 105 10.09 6.52 16.19
N LYS A 106 8.83 6.73 15.80
CA LYS A 106 7.66 6.33 16.61
C LYS A 106 7.55 4.82 16.86
N ARG A 107 8.28 4.00 16.11
CA ARG A 107 8.31 2.53 16.25
C ARG A 107 9.62 2.04 16.89
N ALA A 108 10.67 2.84 16.86
CA ALA A 108 11.96 2.50 17.44
C ALA A 108 11.92 2.65 18.97
N PRO A 109 12.61 1.77 19.73
CA PRO A 109 12.84 1.99 21.16
C PRO A 109 13.46 3.37 21.40
N ASP A 110 12.88 4.13 22.33
CA ASP A 110 13.32 5.48 22.71
C ASP A 110 13.36 6.50 21.55
N GLY A 111 12.75 6.20 20.41
CA GLY A 111 12.81 7.03 19.22
C GLY A 111 14.11 6.91 18.41
N ASP A 112 15.03 6.03 18.80
CA ASP A 112 16.38 5.95 18.23
C ASP A 112 16.44 5.01 17.03
N VAL A 113 16.14 5.56 15.85
CA VAL A 113 16.23 4.84 14.57
C VAL A 113 17.67 4.51 14.21
N GLU A 114 18.62 5.38 14.55
CA GLU A 114 20.04 5.20 14.23
C GLU A 114 20.63 4.01 14.99
N ARG A 115 20.15 3.71 16.20
CA ARG A 115 20.48 2.47 16.91
C ARG A 115 20.08 1.21 16.14
N LEU A 116 19.02 1.28 15.33
CA LEU A 116 18.51 0.14 14.57
C LEU A 116 19.12 0.07 13.17
N LEU A 117 19.05 1.17 12.42
CA LEU A 117 19.38 1.20 10.99
C LEU A 117 20.67 1.98 10.67
N GLY A 118 21.12 2.83 11.59
CA GLY A 118 22.28 3.70 11.39
C GLY A 118 22.19 4.53 10.11
N ALA A 119 23.35 4.71 9.47
CA ALA A 119 23.50 5.46 8.22
C ALA A 119 22.65 4.93 7.05
N GLU A 120 22.12 3.71 7.15
CA GLU A 120 21.33 3.08 6.10
C GLU A 120 19.83 3.42 6.17
N THR A 121 19.39 4.21 7.15
CA THR A 121 17.98 4.60 7.32
C THR A 121 17.36 5.13 6.02
N ASP A 122 18.02 6.05 5.34
CA ASP A 122 17.50 6.65 4.10
C ASP A 122 17.51 5.66 2.93
N ARG A 123 18.47 4.73 2.91
CA ARG A 123 18.50 3.66 1.91
C ARG A 123 17.27 2.78 2.03
N VAL A 124 16.93 2.35 3.24
CA VAL A 124 15.74 1.52 3.50
C VAL A 124 14.46 2.28 3.15
N ILE A 125 14.38 3.57 3.50
CA ILE A 125 13.25 4.44 3.13
C ILE A 125 13.11 4.53 1.61
N ARG A 126 14.18 4.86 0.88
CA ARG A 126 14.16 4.93 -0.58
C ARG A 126 13.79 3.59 -1.20
N ALA A 127 14.30 2.48 -0.69
CA ALA A 127 14.01 1.13 -1.18
C ALA A 127 12.52 0.77 -1.05
N SER A 128 11.81 1.32 -0.08
CA SER A 128 10.36 1.11 0.10
C SER A 128 9.50 1.84 -0.94
N GLY A 129 10.03 2.85 -1.64
CA GLY A 129 9.23 3.76 -2.46
C GLY A 129 8.22 4.59 -1.66
N GLY A 130 8.38 4.64 -0.33
CA GLY A 130 7.46 5.29 0.59
C GLY A 130 6.11 4.60 0.76
N LEU A 131 6.00 3.35 0.33
CA LEU A 131 4.89 2.47 0.69
C LEU A 131 5.12 1.89 2.09
N PHE A 132 4.27 2.25 3.05
CA PHE A 132 4.40 1.84 4.46
C PHE A 132 4.55 0.32 4.64
N ARG A 133 3.75 -0.46 3.89
CA ARG A 133 3.81 -1.93 3.94
C ARG A 133 5.22 -2.42 3.60
N GLU A 134 5.83 -1.88 2.55
CA GLU A 134 7.17 -2.26 2.13
C GLU A 134 8.24 -1.76 3.09
N LEU A 135 8.10 -0.53 3.61
CA LEU A 135 9.01 0.02 4.62
C LEU A 135 9.09 -0.90 5.85
N PHE A 136 7.94 -1.24 6.43
CA PHE A 136 7.91 -2.09 7.63
C PHE A 136 8.33 -3.53 7.33
N ARG A 137 8.08 -4.03 6.12
CA ARG A 137 8.51 -5.36 5.70
C ARG A 137 10.03 -5.45 5.57
N LEU A 138 10.67 -4.44 4.99
CA LEU A 138 12.13 -4.33 4.91
C LEU A 138 12.75 -4.24 6.31
N VAL A 139 12.26 -3.33 7.16
CA VAL A 139 12.73 -3.18 8.54
C VAL A 139 12.55 -4.47 9.34
N SER A 140 11.39 -5.12 9.24
CA SER A 140 11.14 -6.41 9.91
C SER A 140 12.13 -7.48 9.43
N GLY A 141 12.36 -7.58 8.12
CA GLY A 141 13.30 -8.54 7.55
C GLY A 141 14.76 -8.33 7.99
N LEU A 142 15.13 -7.11 8.35
CA LEU A 142 16.44 -6.78 8.90
C LEU A 142 16.53 -7.13 10.39
N LEU A 143 15.53 -6.74 11.19
CA LEU A 143 15.58 -6.87 12.65
C LEU A 143 15.33 -8.30 13.14
N PHE A 144 14.57 -9.13 12.40
CA PHE A 144 14.31 -10.52 12.79
C PHE A 144 15.51 -11.46 12.66
N LYS A 145 16.60 -11.05 12.00
CA LYS A 145 17.76 -11.92 11.74
C LYS A 145 18.68 -12.15 12.95
N ASN A 146 18.35 -11.64 14.15
CA ASN A 146 19.21 -11.69 15.35
C ASN A 146 20.67 -11.27 15.06
N GLY A 147 20.84 -10.29 14.17
CA GLY A 147 22.13 -9.73 13.78
C GLY A 147 22.59 -8.59 14.69
N PRO A 148 23.84 -8.12 14.53
CA PRO A 148 24.31 -6.93 15.23
C PRO A 148 23.49 -5.70 14.80
N LEU A 149 23.32 -4.76 15.73
CA LEU A 149 22.73 -3.45 15.48
C LEU A 149 23.78 -2.34 15.70
N PRO A 150 23.74 -1.24 14.91
CA PRO A 150 22.86 -1.02 13.77
C PRO A 150 23.12 -2.01 12.63
N VAL A 151 22.09 -2.23 11.81
CA VAL A 151 22.17 -3.17 10.67
C VAL A 151 23.34 -2.77 9.77
N ARG A 152 24.00 -3.77 9.16
CA ARG A 152 25.12 -3.52 8.27
C ARG A 152 24.65 -3.45 6.82
N PRO A 153 25.40 -2.76 5.93
CA PRO A 153 25.04 -2.68 4.52
C PRO A 153 24.81 -4.05 3.85
N GLU A 154 25.58 -5.09 4.25
CA GLU A 154 25.45 -6.44 3.68
C GLU A 154 24.13 -7.12 4.09
N ASP A 155 23.62 -6.82 5.30
CA ASP A 155 22.35 -7.35 5.77
C ASP A 155 21.19 -6.76 4.93
N ILE A 156 21.32 -5.50 4.54
CA ILE A 156 20.39 -4.79 3.63
C ILE A 156 20.48 -5.35 2.22
N ASP A 157 21.69 -5.52 1.67
CA ASP A 157 21.88 -6.13 0.35
C ASP A 157 21.19 -7.50 0.27
N GLN A 158 21.30 -8.30 1.33
CA GLN A 158 20.67 -9.60 1.41
C GLN A 158 19.14 -9.51 1.45
N VAL A 159 18.57 -8.62 2.26
CA VAL A 159 17.11 -8.42 2.32
C VAL A 159 16.60 -7.89 0.98
N GLU A 160 17.19 -6.85 0.42
CA GLU A 160 16.82 -6.29 -0.88
C GLU A 160 16.88 -7.35 -1.99
N ARG A 161 17.95 -8.15 -2.03
CA ARG A 161 18.07 -9.27 -2.99
C ARG A 161 16.96 -10.29 -2.79
N GLN A 162 16.69 -10.71 -1.57
CA GLN A 162 15.62 -11.69 -1.28
C GLN A 162 14.27 -11.15 -1.74
N GLN A 163 13.98 -9.88 -1.49
CA GLN A 163 12.74 -9.26 -1.93
C GLN A 163 12.62 -9.17 -3.45
N ARG A 164 13.70 -8.81 -4.14
CA ARG A 164 13.74 -8.85 -5.61
C ARG A 164 13.45 -10.24 -6.15
N SER A 165 14.13 -11.26 -5.63
CA SER A 165 13.94 -12.65 -6.09
C SER A 165 12.51 -13.14 -5.86
N GLN A 166 11.92 -12.84 -4.70
CA GLN A 166 10.53 -13.21 -4.40
C GLN A 166 9.53 -12.50 -5.31
N ALA A 167 9.76 -11.20 -5.56
CA ALA A 167 8.88 -10.42 -6.40
C ALA A 167 8.89 -10.92 -7.85
N VAL A 168 10.07 -11.13 -8.44
CA VAL A 168 10.21 -11.59 -9.83
C VAL A 168 9.66 -12.99 -10.04
N ALA A 169 9.83 -13.91 -9.09
CA ALA A 169 9.37 -15.30 -9.23
C ALA A 169 7.86 -15.42 -9.46
N GLY A 170 7.06 -14.42 -9.06
CA GLY A 170 5.61 -14.41 -9.23
C GLY A 170 5.09 -13.53 -10.38
N LEU A 171 5.97 -12.86 -11.13
CA LEU A 171 5.56 -11.95 -12.21
C LEU A 171 5.29 -12.71 -13.51
N THR A 172 4.19 -12.36 -14.18
CA THR A 172 3.93 -12.78 -15.56
C THR A 172 4.59 -11.84 -16.57
N GLN A 173 4.63 -12.24 -17.85
CA GLN A 173 5.15 -11.39 -18.92
C GLN A 173 4.31 -10.11 -19.10
N GLU A 174 2.98 -10.22 -19.01
CA GLU A 174 2.06 -9.09 -19.10
C GLU A 174 2.31 -8.10 -17.96
N GLN A 175 2.51 -8.61 -16.75
CA GLN A 175 2.84 -7.79 -15.59
C GLN A 175 4.19 -7.09 -15.75
N TRP A 176 5.19 -7.77 -16.32
CA TRP A 176 6.49 -7.17 -16.62
C TRP A 176 6.38 -6.01 -17.62
N GLU A 177 5.59 -6.19 -18.68
CA GLU A 177 5.34 -5.16 -19.70
C GLU A 177 4.64 -3.93 -19.09
N ILE A 178 3.64 -4.14 -18.21
CA ILE A 178 2.97 -3.05 -17.49
C ILE A 178 3.98 -2.27 -16.63
N LEU A 179 4.87 -2.96 -15.90
CA LEU A 179 5.88 -2.29 -15.08
C LEU A 179 6.85 -1.46 -15.94
N ARG A 180 7.28 -1.97 -17.11
CA ARG A 180 8.11 -1.22 -18.05
C ARG A 180 7.40 0.03 -18.55
N GLN A 181 6.14 -0.10 -18.97
CA GLN A 181 5.34 1.04 -19.40
C GLN A 181 5.16 2.10 -18.30
N VAL A 182 4.91 1.67 -17.05
CA VAL A 182 4.81 2.58 -15.90
C VAL A 182 6.13 3.30 -15.67
N LYS A 183 7.27 2.61 -15.76
CA LYS A 183 8.60 3.23 -15.60
C LYS A 183 8.84 4.31 -16.66
N GLU A 184 8.55 4.01 -17.92
CA GLU A 184 8.82 4.91 -19.06
C GLU A 184 7.88 6.12 -19.09
N THR A 185 6.59 5.90 -18.82
CA THR A 185 5.56 6.93 -18.99
C THR A 185 5.20 7.65 -17.70
N GLN A 186 5.48 7.03 -16.54
CA GLN A 186 5.00 7.43 -15.22
C GLN A 186 3.47 7.52 -15.13
N GLN A 187 2.78 6.78 -16.00
CA GLN A 187 1.34 6.68 -16.09
C GLN A 187 0.92 5.24 -15.86
N PHE A 188 -0.30 5.05 -15.35
CA PHE A 188 -0.88 3.73 -15.10
C PHE A 188 -2.15 3.56 -15.93
N ILE A 189 -1.94 3.40 -17.22
CA ILE A 189 -2.99 3.25 -18.23
C ILE A 189 -2.71 1.95 -18.96
N VAL A 190 -3.61 0.98 -18.80
CA VAL A 190 -3.49 -0.35 -19.43
C VAL A 190 -4.72 -0.65 -20.28
N PRO A 191 -4.59 -1.51 -21.30
CA PRO A 191 -5.73 -2.07 -22.02
C PRO A 191 -6.71 -2.76 -21.06
N ARG A 192 -7.99 -2.82 -21.46
CA ARG A 192 -9.05 -3.42 -20.64
C ARG A 192 -8.73 -4.87 -20.27
N GLU A 193 -8.12 -5.60 -21.19
CA GLU A 193 -7.78 -7.02 -21.05
C GLU A 193 -6.71 -7.27 -19.98
N LEU A 194 -5.87 -6.27 -19.69
CA LEU A 194 -4.79 -6.34 -18.69
C LEU A 194 -5.20 -5.75 -17.33
N THR A 195 -6.50 -5.55 -17.14
CA THR A 195 -7.03 -4.90 -15.94
C THR A 195 -6.89 -5.78 -14.69
N SER A 196 -6.96 -7.10 -14.81
CA SER A 196 -6.68 -7.95 -13.65
C SER A 196 -5.22 -7.82 -13.20
N GLU A 197 -4.29 -7.76 -14.17
CA GLU A 197 -2.85 -7.78 -13.99
C GLU A 197 -2.35 -6.48 -13.38
N ALA A 198 -2.76 -5.34 -13.94
CA ALA A 198 -2.40 -4.02 -13.42
C ALA A 198 -2.85 -3.87 -11.96
N TRP A 199 -4.10 -4.21 -11.65
CA TRP A 199 -4.62 -4.06 -10.30
C TRP A 199 -3.94 -5.02 -9.32
N THR A 200 -3.55 -6.21 -9.78
CA THR A 200 -2.69 -7.11 -9.02
C THR A 200 -1.35 -6.46 -8.68
N LEU A 201 -0.70 -5.78 -9.64
CA LEU A 201 0.56 -5.07 -9.40
C LEU A 201 0.41 -3.94 -8.37
N GLN A 202 -0.64 -3.14 -8.47
CA GLN A 202 -0.89 -2.06 -7.50
C GLN A 202 -1.16 -2.62 -6.10
N ALA A 203 -1.94 -3.69 -6.03
CA ALA A 203 -2.24 -4.39 -4.79
C ALA A 203 -1.00 -5.01 -4.12
N LEU A 204 -0.09 -5.59 -4.92
CA LEU A 204 1.21 -6.10 -4.47
C LEU A 204 2.16 -4.97 -4.07
N GLY A 205 1.86 -3.72 -4.44
CA GLY A 205 2.71 -2.55 -4.17
C GLY A 205 3.87 -2.44 -5.14
N TYR A 206 3.76 -3.07 -6.31
CA TYR A 206 4.75 -3.02 -7.38
C TYR A 206 4.56 -1.79 -8.28
N VAL A 207 3.34 -1.27 -8.34
CA VAL A 207 3.01 0.03 -8.90
C VAL A 207 2.59 0.97 -7.76
N LEU A 208 3.29 2.09 -7.65
CA LEU A 208 3.10 3.14 -6.66
C LEU A 208 2.37 4.32 -7.30
N CYS A 209 1.52 4.98 -6.51
CA CYS A 209 0.77 6.17 -6.91
C CYS A 209 1.11 7.34 -5.97
N TYR A 210 1.41 8.50 -6.56
CA TYR A 210 1.76 9.72 -5.85
C TYR A 210 0.83 10.87 -6.29
N ARG A 211 0.15 11.49 -5.34
CA ARG A 211 -0.98 12.42 -5.58
C ARG A 211 -0.65 13.91 -5.44
N ASN A 212 0.59 14.29 -5.70
CA ASN A 212 1.09 15.64 -5.44
C ASN A 212 1.39 16.46 -6.71
N GLY A 213 0.79 16.08 -7.85
CA GLY A 213 0.79 16.86 -9.08
C GLY A 213 -0.63 17.30 -9.47
N THR A 214 -0.75 18.03 -10.59
CA THR A 214 -2.06 18.35 -11.19
C THR A 214 -2.85 17.08 -11.55
N VAL A 215 -2.13 16.02 -11.89
CA VAL A 215 -2.63 14.66 -12.06
C VAL A 215 -1.69 13.74 -11.27
N ASP A 216 -2.24 12.69 -10.68
CA ASP A 216 -1.47 11.61 -10.06
C ASP A 216 -0.43 11.06 -11.03
N TRP A 217 0.76 10.78 -10.52
CA TRP A 217 1.81 10.09 -11.27
C TRP A 217 2.14 8.75 -10.61
N TYR A 218 2.68 7.85 -11.42
CA TYR A 218 2.91 6.47 -11.03
C TYR A 218 4.39 6.12 -11.16
N GLY A 219 4.86 5.25 -10.27
CA GLY A 219 6.22 4.75 -10.28
C GLY A 219 6.26 3.24 -10.04
N VAL A 220 7.33 2.61 -10.47
CA VAL A 220 7.60 1.21 -10.14
C VAL A 220 8.23 1.13 -8.75
N GLN A 221 7.96 0.05 -8.02
CA GLN A 221 8.62 -0.22 -6.75
C GLN A 221 10.16 -0.23 -6.95
N PRO A 222 10.95 0.50 -6.14
CA PRO A 222 12.37 0.76 -6.42
C PRO A 222 13.30 -0.46 -6.52
N LEU A 223 12.96 -1.57 -5.86
CA LEU A 223 13.71 -2.83 -5.96
C LEU A 223 13.41 -3.56 -7.27
N LEU A 224 12.20 -3.45 -7.81
CA LEU A 224 11.85 -3.96 -9.13
C LEU A 224 12.37 -3.07 -10.26
N GLU A 225 12.33 -1.75 -10.06
CA GLU A 225 12.74 -0.75 -11.07
C GLU A 225 14.14 -1.02 -11.63
N LYS A 226 15.10 -1.38 -10.75
CA LYS A 226 16.48 -1.71 -11.12
C LYS A 226 16.59 -2.92 -12.06
N LEU A 227 15.68 -3.88 -11.93
CA LEU A 227 15.70 -5.11 -12.73
C LEU A 227 15.15 -4.89 -14.14
N LEU A 228 14.30 -3.88 -14.32
CA LEU A 228 13.76 -3.52 -15.63
C LEU A 228 14.83 -2.96 -16.57
N ASP A 229 15.97 -2.49 -16.05
CA ASP A 229 17.12 -2.03 -16.84
C ASP A 229 18.09 -3.16 -17.24
N GLU A 230 17.99 -4.31 -16.59
CA GLU A 230 18.92 -5.43 -16.75
C GLU A 230 18.47 -6.45 -17.82
N VAL A 231 17.28 -6.26 -18.42
CA VAL A 231 16.63 -7.20 -19.36
C VAL A 231 16.17 -6.54 -20.66
#